data_AF-A0A395HTP8-F1
#
_entry.id   AF-A0A395HTP8-F1
#
_cell.length_a   1.000
_cell.length_b   1.000
_cell.length_c   1.000
_cell.angle_alpha   90.00
_cell.angle_beta   90.00
_cell.angle_gamma   90.00
#
_symmetry.space_group_name_H-M   'P 1'
#
loop_
_entity.id
_entity.type
_entity.pdbx_description
1 polymer ?
#
loop_
_entity_poly.entity_id
_entity_poly.type
_entity_poly.pdbx_seq_one_letter_code
_entity_poly.pdbx_strand_id
1 'polypeptide(L)'
;QYDPTGLLAGRTPEERATVNQWLSWQISGLGPYQGQLLSFLLFHQDAHGEKSGEGVIARYQQEVERLRGVLENQLASAASGGYIALGRLTIVDFAILLWLKSSVLAREALRKREMYPAITGYLERLEGLEVVREAYRRAAP
;
A
#
# COMPACT_ATOMS: atom_id res chain seq x y z
N GLN A 1 13.07 18.73 -12.03
CA GLN A 1 11.74 18.10 -11.84
C GLN A 1 11.84 16.63 -12.22
N TYR A 2 11.24 15.73 -11.45
CA TYR A 2 11.38 14.27 -11.65
C TYR A 2 10.40 13.69 -12.70
N ASP A 3 9.21 14.26 -12.88
CA ASP A 3 8.23 13.87 -13.92
C ASP A 3 7.73 15.10 -14.71
N PRO A 4 8.55 15.63 -15.64
CA PRO A 4 8.24 16.87 -16.36
C PRO A 4 7.04 16.73 -17.31
N THR A 5 6.71 15.50 -17.75
CA THR A 5 5.60 15.24 -18.68
C THR A 5 4.28 14.93 -17.97
N GLY A 6 4.29 14.75 -16.64
CA GLY A 6 3.12 14.35 -15.88
C GLY A 6 2.67 12.92 -16.20
N LEU A 7 3.59 12.07 -16.67
CA LEU A 7 3.28 10.70 -17.05
C LEU A 7 2.77 9.91 -15.84
N LEU A 8 3.36 10.10 -14.66
CA LEU A 8 2.99 9.40 -13.42
C LEU A 8 2.29 10.32 -12.41
N ALA A 9 2.54 11.63 -12.47
CA ALA A 9 1.98 12.61 -11.54
C ALA A 9 0.65 13.22 -12.02
N GLY A 10 0.31 13.10 -13.30
CA GLY A 10 -0.85 13.76 -13.90
C GLY A 10 -0.46 14.95 -14.78
N ARG A 11 -1.18 15.10 -15.90
CA ARG A 11 -0.90 16.11 -16.94
C ARG A 11 -1.62 17.43 -16.69
N THR A 12 -2.77 17.39 -16.02
CA THR A 12 -3.56 18.58 -15.66
C THR A 12 -3.55 18.79 -14.13
N PRO A 13 -3.92 19.99 -13.65
CA PRO A 13 -4.11 20.23 -12.22
C PRO A 13 -5.08 19.26 -11.55
N GLU A 14 -6.16 18.89 -12.23
CA GLU A 14 -7.19 17.97 -11.74
C GLU A 14 -6.63 16.54 -11.61
N GLU A 15 -5.91 16.06 -12.64
CA GLU A 15 -5.24 14.76 -12.56
C GLU A 15 -4.24 14.70 -11.40
N ARG A 16 -3.44 15.76 -11.24
CA ARG A 16 -2.48 15.89 -10.14
C ARG A 16 -3.16 15.93 -8.78
N ALA A 17 -4.31 16.59 -8.67
CA ALA A 17 -5.10 16.61 -7.43
C ALA A 17 -5.58 15.20 -7.07
N THR A 18 -6.08 14.42 -8.04
CA THR A 18 -6.49 13.03 -7.82
C THR A 18 -5.32 12.13 -7.39
N VAL A 19 -4.17 12.24 -8.06
CA VAL A 19 -2.97 11.47 -7.68
C VAL A 19 -2.49 11.86 -6.28
N ASN A 20 -2.43 13.16 -5.99
CA ASN A 20 -2.00 13.67 -4.69
C ASN A 20 -2.96 13.31 -3.56
N GLN A 21 -4.26 13.22 -3.82
CA GLN A 21 -5.24 12.75 -2.85
C GLN A 21 -4.90 11.32 -2.39
N TRP A 22 -4.63 10.41 -3.32
CA TRP A 22 -4.28 9.02 -2.98
C TRP A 22 -2.88 8.89 -2.37
N LEU A 23 -1.91 9.70 -2.82
CA LEU A 23 -0.60 9.77 -2.15
C LEU A 23 -0.75 10.24 -0.70
N SER A 24 -1.53 11.29 -0.48
CA SER A 24 -1.80 11.81 0.87
C SER A 24 -2.47 10.74 1.73
N TRP A 25 -3.44 10.00 1.18
CA TRP A 25 -4.07 8.87 1.86
C TRP A 25 -3.06 7.77 2.24
N GLN A 26 -2.14 7.40 1.35
CA GLN A 26 -1.11 6.41 1.65
C GLN A 26 -0.14 6.90 2.73
N ILE A 27 0.35 8.15 2.62
CA ILE A 27 1.33 8.75 3.51
C ILE A 27 0.77 8.99 4.92
N SER A 28 -0.52 9.35 5.04
CA SER A 28 -1.18 9.66 6.32
C SER A 28 -1.96 8.48 6.92
N GLY A 29 -2.28 7.47 6.12
CA GLY A 29 -3.09 6.31 6.52
C GLY A 29 -2.31 5.00 6.40
N LEU A 30 -2.35 4.38 5.23
CA LEU A 30 -1.86 3.00 5.04
C LEU A 30 -0.43 2.80 5.56
N GLY A 31 0.49 3.69 5.20
CA GLY A 31 1.89 3.56 5.58
C GLY A 31 2.13 3.62 7.08
N PRO A 32 1.80 4.74 7.76
CA PRO A 32 2.01 4.86 9.19
C PRO A 32 1.31 3.78 10.02
N TYR A 33 0.06 3.45 9.72
CA TYR A 33 -0.68 2.47 10.53
C TYR A 33 -0.14 1.05 10.36
N GLN A 34 0.24 0.65 9.14
CA GLN A 34 0.86 -0.65 8.93
C GLN A 34 2.27 -0.68 9.51
N GLY A 35 3.05 0.40 9.38
CA GLY A 35 4.37 0.51 10.01
C GLY A 35 4.31 0.36 11.54
N GLN A 36 3.33 0.98 12.18
CA GLN A 36 3.10 0.82 13.63
C GLN A 36 2.71 -0.61 13.99
N LEU A 37 1.79 -1.22 13.25
CA LEU A 37 1.43 -2.63 13.46
C LEU A 37 2.67 -3.54 13.38
N LEU A 38 3.49 -3.38 12.34
CA LEU A 38 4.72 -4.15 12.17
C LEU A 38 5.73 -3.87 13.27
N SER A 39 5.84 -2.62 13.75
CA SER A 39 6.73 -2.27 14.86
C SER A 39 6.37 -3.01 16.16
N PHE A 40 5.08 -3.01 16.52
CA PHE A 40 4.60 -3.74 17.69
C PHE A 40 4.77 -5.25 17.56
N LEU A 41 4.59 -5.81 16.36
CA LEU A 41 4.73 -7.25 16.12
C LEU A 41 6.18 -7.74 16.08
N LEU A 42 7.10 -6.94 15.52
CA LEU A 42 8.43 -7.41 15.16
C LEU A 42 9.57 -6.86 16.01
N PHE A 43 9.44 -5.63 16.52
CA PHE A 43 10.58 -4.91 17.11
C PHE A 43 10.37 -4.54 18.58
N HIS A 44 9.12 -4.48 19.04
CA HIS A 44 8.83 -3.97 20.38
C HIS A 44 9.44 -4.81 21.50
N GLN A 45 9.42 -6.14 21.38
CA GLN A 45 10.01 -7.03 22.38
C GLN A 45 11.52 -6.84 22.51
N ASP A 46 12.22 -6.76 21.39
CA ASP A 46 13.67 -6.57 21.38
C ASP A 46 14.06 -5.17 21.87
N ALA A 47 13.27 -4.15 21.56
CA ALA A 47 13.53 -2.77 21.93
C ALA A 47 13.23 -2.46 23.41
N HIS A 48 12.21 -3.10 24.00
CA HIS A 48 11.68 -2.73 25.32
C HIS A 48 11.73 -3.85 26.37
N GLY A 49 12.11 -5.07 25.99
CA GLY A 49 12.20 -6.22 26.90
C GLY A 49 10.84 -6.79 27.31
N GLU A 50 9.74 -6.33 26.70
CA GLU A 50 8.37 -6.78 26.97
C GLU A 50 7.56 -6.91 25.69
N LYS A 51 6.54 -7.78 25.69
CA LYS A 51 5.64 -7.92 24.54
C LYS A 51 4.66 -6.76 24.49
N SER A 52 4.29 -6.34 23.27
CA SER A 52 3.23 -5.35 23.11
C SER A 52 1.89 -5.85 23.65
N GLY A 53 1.13 -4.95 24.27
CA GLY A 53 -0.21 -5.26 24.75
C GLY A 53 -1.17 -5.57 23.60
N GLU A 54 -2.01 -6.59 23.80
CA GLU A 54 -2.96 -7.08 22.79
C GLU A 54 -3.91 -5.96 22.29
N GLY A 55 -4.34 -5.07 23.17
CA GLY A 55 -5.20 -3.93 22.80
C GLY A 55 -4.55 -2.94 21.82
N VAL A 56 -3.23 -2.75 21.91
CA VAL A 56 -2.49 -1.88 20.99
C VAL A 56 -2.38 -2.54 19.62
N ILE A 57 -2.02 -3.83 19.57
CA ILE A 57 -1.98 -4.61 18.34
C ILE A 57 -3.36 -4.58 17.66
N ALA A 58 -4.43 -4.88 18.41
CA ALA A 58 -5.80 -4.92 17.90
C ALA A 58 -6.23 -3.57 17.31
N ARG A 59 -5.86 -2.45 17.94
CA ARG A 59 -6.14 -1.10 17.42
C ARG A 59 -5.52 -0.87 16.04
N TYR A 60 -4.23 -1.15 15.89
CA TYR A 60 -3.53 -0.93 14.62
C TYR A 60 -3.96 -1.94 13.55
N GLN A 61 -4.18 -3.19 13.94
CA GLN A 61 -4.74 -4.22 13.07
C GLN A 61 -6.08 -3.78 12.47
N GLN A 62 -7.03 -3.36 13.30
CA GLN A 62 -8.36 -2.93 12.83
C GLN A 62 -8.28 -1.75 11.84
N GLU A 63 -7.38 -0.79 12.08
CA GLU A 63 -7.23 0.35 11.19
C GLU A 63 -6.56 -0.04 9.87
N VAL A 64 -5.56 -0.91 9.88
CA VAL A 64 -4.97 -1.45 8.64
C VAL A 64 -6.02 -2.21 7.83
N GLU A 65 -6.86 -3.02 8.48
CA GLU A 65 -7.95 -3.74 7.81
C GLU A 65 -8.99 -2.78 7.21
N ARG A 66 -9.34 -1.71 7.93
CA ARG A 66 -10.24 -0.66 7.43
C ARG A 66 -9.65 0.00 6.18
N LEU A 67 -8.35 0.32 6.20
CA LEU A 67 -7.64 0.94 5.08
C LEU A 67 -7.54 -0.01 3.88
N ARG A 68 -7.31 -1.32 4.10
CA ARG A 68 -7.40 -2.35 3.04
C ARG A 68 -8.82 -2.41 2.46
N GLY A 69 -9.86 -2.25 3.26
CA GLY A 69 -11.24 -2.15 2.78
C GLY A 69 -11.48 -0.93 1.87
N VAL A 70 -10.92 0.24 2.22
CA VAL A 70 -10.98 1.45 1.36
C VAL A 70 -10.29 1.19 0.02
N LEU A 71 -9.10 0.59 0.07
CA LEU A 71 -8.30 0.29 -1.10
C LEU A 71 -8.98 -0.73 -2.03
N GLU A 72 -9.56 -1.78 -1.45
CA GLU A 72 -10.34 -2.79 -2.18
C GLU A 72 -11.52 -2.16 -2.92
N ASN A 73 -12.29 -1.30 -2.25
CA ASN A 73 -13.42 -0.61 -2.87
C ASN A 73 -12.97 0.32 -4.01
N GLN A 74 -11.85 1.02 -3.85
CA GLN A 74 -11.30 1.87 -4.90
C GLN A 74 -10.91 1.06 -6.13
N LEU A 75 -10.22 -0.07 -5.93
CA LEU A 75 -9.76 -0.93 -7.02
C LEU A 75 -10.91 -1.68 -7.71
N ALA A 76 -11.95 -2.04 -6.97
CA ALA A 76 -13.14 -2.69 -7.51
C ALA A 76 -14.02 -1.76 -8.37
N SER A 77 -13.85 -0.43 -8.25
CA SER A 77 -14.57 0.54 -9.07
C SER A 77 -14.19 0.40 -10.55
N ALA A 78 -15.18 0.45 -11.45
CA ALA A 78 -14.94 0.41 -12.90
C ALA A 78 -14.02 1.55 -13.38
N ALA A 79 -14.03 2.69 -12.70
CA ALA A 79 -13.15 3.83 -13.01
C ALA A 79 -11.68 3.58 -12.68
N SER A 80 -11.35 2.53 -11.92
CA SER A 80 -9.98 2.22 -11.50
C SER A 80 -9.11 1.77 -12.67
N GLY A 81 -9.69 1.09 -13.67
CA GLY A 81 -8.91 0.44 -14.73
C GLY A 81 -7.90 -0.58 -14.20
N GLY A 82 -8.06 -1.04 -12.95
CA GLY A 82 -7.07 -1.87 -12.25
C GLY A 82 -5.88 -1.09 -11.67
N TYR A 83 -5.98 0.23 -11.54
CA TYR A 83 -5.00 1.12 -10.90
C TYR A 83 -5.69 2.03 -9.89
N ILE A 84 -4.91 2.67 -9.02
CA ILE A 84 -5.46 3.47 -7.91
C ILE A 84 -6.08 4.78 -8.38
N ALA A 85 -5.41 5.46 -9.31
CA ALA A 85 -5.81 6.78 -9.79
C ALA A 85 -5.86 6.82 -11.32
N LEU A 86 -6.76 7.66 -11.86
CA LEU A 86 -6.82 8.01 -13.28
C LEU A 86 -7.04 6.85 -14.27
N GLY A 87 -7.43 5.65 -13.81
CA GLY A 87 -7.61 4.51 -14.71
C GLY A 87 -6.31 3.95 -15.29
N ARG A 88 -5.14 4.39 -14.81
CA ARG A 88 -3.83 4.10 -15.39
C ARG A 88 -2.74 4.10 -14.33
N LEU A 89 -1.57 3.57 -14.66
CA LEU A 89 -0.41 3.59 -13.77
C LEU A 89 0.02 5.02 -13.43
N THR A 90 0.23 5.28 -12.15
CA THR A 90 0.68 6.55 -11.57
C THR A 90 1.70 6.30 -10.46
N ILE A 91 2.26 7.36 -9.89
CA ILE A 91 3.25 7.24 -8.80
C ILE A 91 2.64 6.62 -7.52
N VAL A 92 1.34 6.78 -7.30
CA VAL A 92 0.70 6.24 -6.08
C VAL A 92 0.67 4.72 -6.09
N ASP A 93 0.63 4.10 -7.27
CA ASP A 93 0.59 2.65 -7.39
C ASP A 93 1.88 2.03 -6.82
N PHE A 94 3.02 2.63 -7.15
CA PHE A 94 4.33 2.26 -6.60
C PHE A 94 4.45 2.55 -5.11
N ALA A 95 3.91 3.69 -4.64
CA ALA A 95 3.92 4.04 -3.22
C ALA A 95 3.14 3.03 -2.36
N ILE A 96 1.99 2.55 -2.86
CA ILE A 96 1.14 1.57 -2.17
C ILE A 96 1.70 0.14 -2.30
N LEU A 97 2.30 -0.22 -3.43
CA LEU A 97 2.86 -1.56 -3.69
C LEU A 97 3.81 -2.02 -2.56
N LEU A 98 4.70 -1.13 -2.11
CA LEU A 98 5.66 -1.43 -1.06
C LEU A 98 4.98 -1.84 0.26
N TRP A 99 3.91 -1.14 0.64
CA TRP A 99 3.15 -1.45 1.86
C TRP A 99 2.35 -2.74 1.70
N LEU A 100 1.71 -2.97 0.56
CA LEU A 100 0.99 -4.23 0.35
C LEU A 100 1.93 -5.44 0.40
N LYS A 101 3.14 -5.33 -0.18
CA LYS A 101 4.13 -6.41 -0.13
C LYS A 101 4.68 -6.61 1.28
N SER A 102 4.96 -5.55 2.03
CA SER A 102 5.43 -5.70 3.42
C SER A 102 4.36 -6.22 4.38
N SER A 103 3.09 -6.25 3.98
CA SER A 103 2.00 -6.76 4.82
C SER A 103 2.15 -8.24 5.19
N VAL A 104 2.91 -9.02 4.42
CA VAL A 104 3.25 -10.42 4.75
C VAL A 104 4.01 -10.54 6.08
N LEU A 105 4.72 -9.50 6.49
CA LEU A 105 5.46 -9.45 7.76
C LEU A 105 4.51 -9.41 8.98
N ALA A 106 3.25 -9.03 8.78
CA ALA A 106 2.23 -9.03 9.84
C ALA A 106 1.68 -10.45 10.14
N ARG A 107 2.05 -11.46 9.34
CA ARG A 107 1.64 -12.86 9.52
C ARG A 107 0.12 -13.00 9.69
N GLU A 108 -0.35 -13.68 10.73
CA GLU A 108 -1.76 -13.92 11.02
C GLU A 108 -2.50 -12.68 11.58
N ALA A 109 -1.79 -11.59 11.87
CA ALA A 109 -2.42 -10.37 12.36
C ALA A 109 -3.25 -9.67 11.27
N LEU A 110 -3.02 -9.95 9.98
CA LEU A 110 -3.84 -9.42 8.90
C LEU A 110 -4.60 -10.56 8.20
N ARG A 111 -5.79 -10.23 7.71
CA ARG A 111 -6.58 -11.10 6.84
C ARG A 111 -5.78 -11.44 5.60
N LYS A 112 -5.96 -12.69 5.18
CA LYS A 112 -5.32 -13.22 3.98
C LYS A 112 -5.71 -12.39 2.76
N ARG A 113 -4.78 -12.20 1.83
CA ARG A 113 -4.98 -11.36 0.63
C ARG A 113 -6.14 -11.83 -0.24
N GLU A 114 -6.45 -13.13 -0.21
CA GLU A 114 -7.54 -13.75 -0.97
C GLU A 114 -8.93 -13.22 -0.57
N MET A 115 -9.03 -12.58 0.61
CA MET A 115 -10.24 -11.86 1.04
C MET A 115 -10.43 -10.51 0.33
N TYR A 116 -9.43 -10.08 -0.46
CA TYR A 116 -9.37 -8.81 -1.18
C TYR A 116 -9.03 -9.07 -2.66
N PRO A 117 -10.00 -9.54 -3.46
CA PRO A 117 -9.77 -9.92 -4.86
C PRO A 117 -9.26 -8.75 -5.72
N ALA A 118 -9.74 -7.53 -5.52
CA ALA A 118 -9.30 -6.37 -6.31
C ALA A 118 -7.85 -5.98 -5.97
N ILE A 119 -7.47 -5.99 -4.69
CA ILE A 119 -6.07 -5.82 -4.26
C ILE A 119 -5.19 -6.95 -4.81
N THR A 120 -5.68 -8.19 -4.81
CA THR A 120 -4.91 -9.34 -5.32
C THR A 120 -4.60 -9.18 -6.81
N GLY A 121 -5.61 -8.92 -7.63
CA GLY A 121 -5.41 -8.69 -9.07
C GLY A 121 -4.56 -7.44 -9.37
N TYR A 122 -4.67 -6.41 -8.54
CA TYR A 122 -3.82 -5.22 -8.62
C TYR A 122 -2.35 -5.53 -8.34
N LEU A 123 -2.05 -6.30 -7.29
CA LEU A 123 -0.68 -6.73 -6.99
C LEU A 123 -0.08 -7.57 -8.11
N GLU A 124 -0.82 -8.56 -8.61
CA GLU A 124 -0.38 -9.40 -9.72
C GLU A 124 -0.06 -8.58 -10.97
N ARG A 125 -0.90 -7.58 -11.27
CA ARG A 125 -0.66 -6.63 -12.36
C ARG A 125 0.65 -5.87 -12.19
N LEU A 126 0.89 -5.29 -11.01
CA LEU A 126 2.10 -4.49 -10.76
C LEU A 126 3.36 -5.36 -10.73
N GLU A 127 3.30 -6.55 -10.13
CA GLU A 127 4.41 -7.51 -10.13
C GLU A 127 4.67 -8.10 -11.52
N GLY A 128 3.69 -8.00 -12.43
CA GLY A 128 3.83 -8.29 -13.85
C GLY A 128 4.65 -7.26 -14.63
N LEU A 129 4.80 -6.03 -14.13
CA LEU A 129 5.52 -4.96 -14.83
C LEU A 129 7.03 -5.21 -14.81
N GLU A 130 7.67 -5.16 -15.98
CA GLU A 130 9.12 -5.40 -16.08
C GLU A 130 9.94 -4.41 -15.24
N VAL A 131 9.51 -3.14 -15.19
CA VAL A 131 10.17 -2.11 -14.35
C VAL A 131 10.13 -2.46 -12.86
N VAL A 132 9.03 -3.05 -12.38
CA VAL A 132 8.90 -3.48 -10.98
C VAL A 132 9.79 -4.69 -10.72
N ARG A 133 9.75 -5.68 -11.61
CA ARG A 133 10.60 -6.88 -11.51
C ARG A 133 12.08 -6.51 -11.47
N GLU A 134 12.51 -5.63 -12.37
CA GLU A 134 13.88 -5.16 -12.45
C GLU A 134 14.30 -4.37 -11.20
N ALA A 135 13.43 -3.50 -10.68
CA ALA A 135 13.71 -2.78 -9.43
C ALA A 135 13.94 -3.75 -8.26
N TYR A 136 13.13 -4.81 -8.14
CA TYR A 136 13.31 -5.83 -7.11
C TYR A 136 14.53 -6.72 -7.33
N ARG A 137 14.90 -7.05 -8.59
CA ARG A 137 16.15 -7.77 -8.89
C ARG A 137 17.37 -6.99 -8.42
N ARG A 138 17.38 -5.67 -8.63
CA ARG A 138 18.49 -4.79 -8.19
C ARG A 138 18.56 -4.61 -6.69
N ALA A 139 17.41 -4.68 -6.02
CA ALA A 139 17.33 -4.55 -4.56
C ALA A 139 17.61 -5.88 -3.83
N ALA A 140 17.71 -7.01 -4.55
CA ALA A 140 18.09 -8.28 -3.96
C ALA A 140 19.57 -8.21 -3.51
N PRO A 141 19.88 -8.57 -2.26
CA PRO A 141 21.23 -8.55 -1.70
C PRO A 141 22.17 -9.56 -2.37
#